data_AF-A0A7S0PH00-F1
#
_entry.id   AF-A0A7S0PH00-F1
#
_cell.length_a   1.000
_cell.length_b   1.000
_cell.length_c   1.000
_cell.angle_alpha   90.00
_cell.angle_beta   90.00
_cell.angle_gamma   90.00
#
_symmetry.space_group_name_H-M   'P 1'
#
loop_
_entity.id
_entity.type
_entity.pdbx_description
1 polymer ?
#
loop_
_entity_poly.entity_id
_entity_poly.type
_entity_poly.pdbx_seq_one_letter_code
_entity_poly.pdbx_strand_id
1 'polypeptide(L)'
;REGPPGGEAPARPPAGRTGSWALWAGGQRGRGAVAGTTMEQTCRPASALLFALATALLGTWAFGSGFLLHRIELGLRSQCGHEGNASSRRDCWSPRRFDRAVVVVVDALRLDFVKPFQPGAGSLAGGVAPFHNRMPFLGSLAADQSGRARLYAFEADPPTVTMQRLKALTTGSLPTFVDVGRSFAGGAITEDNILSQAGAAGLRTVFVGDDTWSSLFPA
;
A
#
# COMPACT_ATOMS: atom_id res chain seq x y z
N ARG A 1 -40.60 -46.42 37.16
CA ARG A 1 -39.62 -47.31 36.51
C ARG A 1 -38.31 -46.54 36.33
N GLU A 2 -37.60 -46.18 37.41
CA GLU A 2 -37.00 -47.00 38.49
C GLU A 2 -35.60 -47.51 38.14
N GLY A 3 -34.60 -47.00 38.86
CA GLY A 3 -33.80 -47.84 39.77
C GLY A 3 -32.48 -48.43 39.28
N PRO A 4 -31.33 -47.78 39.59
CA PRO A 4 -30.04 -48.43 39.88
C PRO A 4 -29.95 -48.77 41.40
N PRO A 5 -28.88 -49.43 41.92
CA PRO A 5 -27.66 -48.71 42.35
C PRO A 5 -26.34 -49.51 42.27
N GLY A 6 -25.23 -48.87 42.67
CA GLY A 6 -23.91 -49.47 42.98
C GLY A 6 -22.79 -48.69 42.25
N GLY A 7 -21.92 -47.89 42.88
CA GLY A 7 -21.45 -47.83 44.28
C GLY A 7 -19.92 -48.09 44.26
N GLU A 8 -19.03 -47.41 44.98
CA GLU A 8 -19.14 -46.30 45.95
C GLU A 8 -17.78 -45.55 46.00
N ALA A 9 -17.65 -44.45 46.74
CA ALA A 9 -16.47 -43.56 46.72
C ALA A 9 -15.54 -43.73 47.96
N PRO A 10 -14.90 -42.68 48.53
CA PRO A 10 -13.50 -42.34 48.27
C PRO A 10 -12.58 -42.36 49.51
N ALA A 11 -11.26 -42.13 49.34
CA ALA A 11 -10.33 -41.88 50.45
C ALA A 11 -9.40 -40.68 50.22
N ARG A 12 -9.11 -39.95 51.31
CA ARG A 12 -8.34 -38.68 51.38
C ARG A 12 -6.96 -38.88 52.07
N PRO A 13 -6.04 -37.90 52.03
CA PRO A 13 -4.64 -38.07 52.43
C PRO A 13 -4.33 -37.63 53.88
N PRO A 14 -3.10 -37.91 54.36
CA PRO A 14 -2.31 -37.02 55.22
C PRO A 14 -1.00 -36.59 54.52
N ALA A 15 -0.53 -35.34 54.58
CA ALA A 15 -0.18 -34.46 55.70
C ALA A 15 1.32 -34.59 56.08
N GLY A 16 2.07 -33.48 55.93
CA GLY A 16 3.53 -33.47 55.84
C GLY A 16 4.33 -33.45 57.14
N ARG A 17 5.61 -33.07 57.02
CA ARG A 17 6.35 -32.34 58.07
C ARG A 17 7.65 -31.72 57.54
N THR A 18 8.03 -30.64 58.21
CA THR A 18 9.20 -29.78 57.97
C THR A 18 10.34 -30.05 58.96
N GLY A 19 11.55 -29.62 58.62
CA GLY A 19 12.73 -29.56 59.50
C GLY A 19 13.79 -30.62 59.21
N SER A 20 15.06 -30.47 59.61
CA SER A 20 15.77 -29.29 60.14
C SER A 20 17.29 -29.51 60.08
N TRP A 21 18.05 -28.41 59.98
CA TRP A 21 19.50 -28.21 60.04
C TRP A 21 20.41 -29.21 60.80
N ALA A 22 21.50 -29.65 60.14
CA ALA A 22 22.87 -29.89 60.65
C ALA A 22 23.78 -30.22 59.44
N LEU A 23 24.80 -29.48 59.00
CA LEU A 23 26.04 -28.94 59.60
C LEU A 23 27.11 -29.97 60.06
N TRP A 24 28.15 -30.09 59.22
CA TRP A 24 29.60 -30.17 59.53
C TRP A 24 30.24 -31.44 60.15
N ALA A 25 30.95 -32.19 59.29
CA ALA A 25 32.35 -32.64 59.41
C ALA A 25 32.72 -33.32 58.07
N GLY A 26 33.89 -33.22 57.44
CA GLY A 26 35.22 -32.80 57.89
C GLY A 26 36.23 -33.84 57.36
N GLY A 27 37.02 -33.51 56.33
CA GLY A 27 37.90 -34.51 55.71
C GLY A 27 38.63 -34.07 54.43
N GLN A 28 39.67 -33.25 54.55
CA GLN A 28 40.61 -33.02 53.45
C GLN A 28 41.57 -34.21 53.29
N ARG A 29 41.82 -34.66 52.05
CA ARG A 29 43.12 -35.18 51.56
C ARG A 29 43.08 -35.42 50.06
N GLY A 30 44.14 -35.03 49.33
CA GLY A 30 44.33 -35.34 47.91
C GLY A 30 44.78 -34.13 47.09
N ARG A 31 46.09 -33.92 46.96
CA ARG A 31 46.65 -32.91 46.04
C ARG A 31 46.52 -33.40 44.60
N GLY A 32 46.12 -32.52 43.69
CA GLY A 32 46.06 -32.79 42.26
C GLY A 32 45.86 -31.50 41.47
N ALA A 33 46.91 -30.68 41.38
CA ALA A 33 46.86 -29.47 40.57
C ALA A 33 46.94 -29.85 39.08
N VAL A 34 45.80 -29.84 38.39
CA VAL A 34 45.74 -29.79 36.93
C VAL A 34 45.37 -28.35 36.57
N ALA A 35 46.27 -27.67 35.88
CA ALA A 35 46.05 -26.31 35.43
C ALA A 35 44.97 -26.32 34.33
N GLY A 36 43.72 -26.09 34.73
CA GLY A 36 42.65 -25.77 33.79
C GLY A 36 42.96 -24.42 33.17
N THR A 37 43.48 -24.41 31.94
CA THR A 37 43.46 -23.22 31.08
C THR A 37 42.02 -22.90 30.75
N THR A 38 41.35 -22.17 31.65
CA THR A 38 40.11 -21.47 31.34
C THR A 38 40.41 -20.52 30.20
N MET A 39 40.04 -20.93 29.00
CA MET A 39 40.05 -20.11 27.81
C MET A 39 39.08 -18.96 28.05
N GLU A 40 39.61 -17.85 28.59
CA GLU A 40 38.88 -16.61 28.78
C GLU A 40 38.45 -16.09 27.41
N GLN A 41 37.29 -16.55 26.96
CA GLN A 41 36.45 -15.82 26.03
C GLN A 41 35.98 -14.55 26.74
N THR A 42 36.91 -13.59 26.87
CA THR A 42 36.60 -12.19 27.17
C THR A 42 35.89 -11.62 25.95
N CYS A 43 34.65 -12.05 25.76
CA CYS A 43 33.67 -11.37 24.94
C CYS A 43 33.42 -10.02 25.61
N ARG A 44 34.28 -9.04 25.33
CA ARG A 44 34.23 -7.71 25.92
C ARG A 44 32.83 -7.17 25.63
N PRO A 45 32.02 -6.81 26.64
CA PRO A 45 30.63 -6.41 26.40
C PRO A 45 30.55 -5.22 25.43
N ALA A 46 31.57 -4.35 25.44
CA ALA A 46 31.76 -3.30 24.46
C ALA A 46 31.86 -3.80 22.99
N SER A 47 32.60 -4.87 22.69
CA SER A 47 32.69 -5.39 21.31
C SER A 47 31.39 -6.06 20.86
N ALA A 48 30.67 -6.72 21.77
CA ALA A 48 29.34 -7.26 21.46
C ALA A 48 28.31 -6.15 21.19
N LEU A 49 28.31 -5.09 22.00
CA LEU A 49 27.48 -3.90 21.80
C LEU A 49 27.81 -3.16 20.51
N LEU A 50 29.09 -2.96 20.19
CA LEU A 50 29.53 -2.33 18.94
C LEU A 50 29.11 -3.16 17.71
N PHE A 51 29.22 -4.49 17.79
CA PHE A 51 28.76 -5.38 16.71
C PHE A 51 27.23 -5.31 16.53
N ALA A 52 26.46 -5.34 17.62
CA ALA A 52 25.00 -5.21 17.57
C ALA A 52 24.55 -3.84 17.03
N LEU A 53 25.26 -2.77 17.39
CA LEU A 53 24.98 -1.42 16.88
C LEU A 53 25.36 -1.30 15.39
N ALA A 54 26.48 -1.90 14.97
CA ALA A 54 26.88 -1.94 13.57
C ALA A 54 25.90 -2.73 12.69
N THR A 55 25.41 -3.89 13.15
CA THR A 55 24.41 -4.66 12.39
C THR A 55 23.05 -3.97 12.36
N ALA A 56 22.64 -3.31 13.44
CA ALA A 56 21.44 -2.47 13.46
C ALA A 56 21.54 -1.29 12.48
N LEU A 57 22.66 -0.54 12.49
CA LEU A 57 22.89 0.57 11.56
C LEU A 57 22.96 0.10 10.10
N LEU A 58 23.65 -1.01 9.83
CA LEU A 58 23.71 -1.60 8.48
C LEU A 58 22.34 -2.09 8.01
N GLY A 59 21.54 -2.69 8.89
CA GLY A 59 20.16 -3.09 8.61
C GLY A 59 19.26 -1.89 8.32
N THR A 60 19.34 -0.83 9.13
CA THR A 60 18.61 0.43 8.89
C THR A 60 19.04 1.10 7.59
N TRP A 61 20.34 1.10 7.26
CA TRP A 61 20.86 1.64 6.00
C TRP A 61 20.40 0.82 4.79
N ALA A 62 20.48 -0.51 4.85
CA ALA A 62 20.03 -1.40 3.77
C ALA A 62 18.51 -1.29 3.56
N PHE A 63 17.73 -1.19 4.64
CA PHE A 63 16.29 -0.90 4.59
C PHE A 63 16.03 0.47 3.94
N GLY A 64 16.67 1.53 4.42
CA GLY A 64 16.51 2.88 3.85
C GLY A 64 16.95 3.01 2.38
N SER A 65 17.88 2.16 1.93
CA SER A 65 18.43 2.19 0.56
C SER A 65 17.59 1.44 -0.47
N GLY A 66 16.65 0.57 -0.06
CA GLY A 66 15.94 -0.31 -1.00
C GLY A 66 14.49 -0.69 -0.64
N PHE A 67 14.03 -0.46 0.60
CA PHE A 67 12.64 -0.76 0.97
C PHE A 67 11.65 0.29 0.45
N LEU A 68 12.07 1.56 0.37
CA LEU A 68 11.25 2.64 -0.16
C LEU A 68 11.43 2.70 -1.68
N LEU A 69 10.31 2.57 -2.42
CA LEU A 69 10.29 2.82 -3.86
C LEU A 69 10.66 4.29 -4.13
N HIS A 70 11.92 4.54 -4.49
CA HIS A 70 12.35 5.81 -5.04
C HIS A 70 11.88 5.90 -6.50
N ARG A 71 10.80 6.63 -6.77
CA ARG A 71 10.41 6.97 -8.14
C ARG A 71 11.47 7.85 -8.78
N ILE A 72 11.87 7.54 -10.01
CA ILE A 72 12.63 8.49 -10.84
C ILE A 72 11.60 9.37 -11.54
N GLU A 73 11.56 10.65 -11.16
CA GLU A 73 10.76 11.66 -11.83
C GLU A 73 11.47 12.11 -13.11
N LEU A 74 10.99 11.63 -14.26
CA LEU A 74 11.49 12.04 -15.58
C LEU A 74 11.00 13.46 -15.88
N GLY A 75 11.88 14.46 -15.71
CA GLY A 75 11.62 15.86 -16.10
C GLY A 75 11.58 16.11 -17.62
N LEU A 76 11.48 15.06 -18.43
CA LEU A 76 11.36 15.14 -19.88
C LEU A 76 9.91 15.42 -20.26
N ARG A 77 9.70 16.42 -21.11
CA ARG A 77 8.40 16.72 -21.72
C ARG A 77 8.35 16.13 -23.13
N SER A 78 7.16 15.70 -23.57
CA SER A 78 6.97 15.29 -24.96
C SER A 78 7.37 16.40 -25.94
N GLN A 79 8.12 16.05 -27.00
CA GLN A 79 8.58 16.99 -28.02
C GLN A 79 8.21 16.51 -29.42
N CYS A 80 7.67 17.43 -30.22
CA CYS A 80 7.31 17.20 -31.62
C CYS A 80 8.53 17.42 -32.52
N GLY A 81 9.50 16.51 -32.42
CA GLY A 81 10.87 16.73 -32.87
C GLY A 81 11.60 15.50 -33.42
N HIS A 82 10.89 14.55 -34.03
CA HIS A 82 11.53 13.52 -34.86
C HIS A 82 10.64 13.14 -36.06
N GLU A 83 11.23 13.23 -37.26
CA GLU A 83 10.71 12.84 -38.58
C GLU A 83 9.51 13.62 -39.18
N GLY A 84 9.75 14.20 -40.36
CA GLY A 84 8.71 14.42 -41.39
C GLY A 84 7.91 15.74 -41.34
N ASN A 85 8.43 16.80 -41.97
CA ASN A 85 7.70 18.00 -42.39
C ASN A 85 6.70 18.61 -41.36
N ALA A 86 7.22 19.49 -40.50
CA ALA A 86 6.46 20.28 -39.52
C ALA A 86 5.54 21.39 -40.13
N SER A 87 4.94 21.17 -41.30
CA SER A 87 3.93 22.06 -41.91
C SER A 87 2.57 21.94 -41.21
N SER A 88 2.30 20.82 -40.55
CA SER A 88 1.13 20.61 -39.69
C SER A 88 1.49 20.72 -38.21
N ARG A 89 1.57 21.95 -37.69
CA ARG A 89 1.73 22.22 -36.23
C ARG A 89 0.57 21.68 -35.35
N ARG A 90 -0.44 21.02 -35.92
CA ARG A 90 -1.65 20.61 -35.19
C ARG A 90 -1.59 19.18 -34.66
N ASP A 91 -1.04 18.24 -35.43
CA ASP A 91 -1.20 16.81 -35.18
C ASP A 91 0.18 16.12 -35.15
N CYS A 92 0.77 16.06 -33.96
CA CYS A 92 2.18 15.69 -33.74
C CYS A 92 2.44 14.18 -33.61
N TRP A 93 1.47 13.42 -33.07
CA TRP A 93 1.62 11.97 -32.84
C TRP A 93 0.51 11.13 -33.49
N SER A 94 -0.66 11.71 -33.73
CA SER A 94 -1.82 11.04 -34.29
C SER A 94 -2.81 12.09 -34.82
N PRO A 95 -3.52 11.85 -35.94
CA PRO A 95 -4.53 12.76 -36.45
C PRO A 95 -5.69 12.92 -35.45
N ARG A 96 -6.12 14.16 -35.20
CA ARG A 96 -7.23 14.44 -34.28
C ARG A 96 -8.52 13.81 -34.80
N ARG A 97 -9.16 12.99 -33.96
CA ARG A 97 -10.47 12.37 -34.25
C ARG A 97 -11.65 13.22 -33.82
N PHE A 98 -11.44 14.19 -32.92
CA PHE A 98 -12.45 15.07 -32.34
C PHE A 98 -11.86 16.45 -32.08
N ASP A 99 -12.64 17.52 -32.29
CA ASP A 99 -12.21 18.91 -32.01
C ASP A 99 -12.20 19.27 -30.52
N ARG A 100 -12.95 18.51 -29.71
CA ARG A 100 -13.17 18.76 -28.28
C ARG A 100 -13.23 17.45 -27.53
N ALA A 101 -12.68 17.44 -26.31
CA ALA A 101 -12.79 16.36 -25.36
C ALA A 101 -13.25 16.94 -24.01
N VAL A 102 -14.01 16.16 -23.25
CA VAL A 102 -14.42 16.49 -21.88
C VAL A 102 -14.04 15.30 -21.01
N VAL A 103 -13.23 15.55 -19.97
CA VAL A 103 -12.86 14.53 -18.98
C VAL A 103 -13.60 14.88 -17.70
N VAL A 104 -14.46 13.98 -17.23
CA VAL A 104 -15.19 14.13 -15.97
C VAL A 104 -14.62 13.11 -14.99
N VAL A 105 -14.09 13.60 -13.87
CA VAL A 105 -13.62 12.76 -12.77
C VAL A 105 -14.60 12.90 -11.61
N VAL A 106 -15.04 11.77 -11.06
CA VAL A 106 -15.98 11.72 -9.94
C VAL A 106 -15.31 10.98 -8.80
N ASP A 107 -15.11 11.64 -7.66
CA ASP A 107 -14.50 11.01 -6.50
C ASP A 107 -15.41 9.93 -5.91
N ALA A 108 -14.80 8.90 -5.33
CA ALA A 108 -15.45 7.73 -4.72
C ALA A 108 -16.47 6.98 -5.60
N LEU A 109 -16.47 7.18 -6.93
CA LEU A 109 -17.37 6.47 -7.86
C LEU A 109 -16.93 5.02 -8.05
N ARG A 110 -17.53 4.11 -7.27
CA ARG A 110 -17.29 2.67 -7.38
C ARG A 110 -17.95 2.07 -8.63
N LEU A 111 -17.30 1.08 -9.22
CA LEU A 111 -17.79 0.36 -10.41
C LEU A 111 -19.16 -0.29 -10.19
N ASP A 112 -19.43 -0.78 -8.99
CA ASP A 112 -20.69 -1.46 -8.63
C ASP A 112 -21.90 -0.51 -8.52
N PHE A 113 -21.69 0.81 -8.51
CA PHE A 113 -22.78 1.79 -8.63
C PHE A 113 -23.29 1.90 -10.09
N VAL A 114 -22.43 1.58 -11.06
CA VAL A 114 -22.66 1.70 -12.51
C VAL A 114 -22.96 0.36 -13.16
N LYS A 115 -22.19 -0.68 -12.81
CA LYS A 115 -22.32 -2.03 -13.39
C LYS A 115 -23.66 -2.66 -12.93
N PRO A 116 -24.51 -3.14 -13.86
CA PRO A 116 -25.72 -3.86 -13.51
C PRO A 116 -25.45 -5.07 -12.61
N PHE A 117 -26.14 -5.13 -11.47
CA PHE A 117 -26.10 -6.28 -10.57
C PHE A 117 -26.60 -7.55 -11.28
N GLN A 118 -25.81 -8.62 -11.21
CA GLN A 118 -26.14 -9.94 -11.76
C GLN A 118 -26.44 -10.93 -10.61
N PRO A 119 -27.66 -11.50 -10.54
CA PRO A 119 -27.98 -12.53 -9.55
C PRO A 119 -27.01 -13.72 -9.65
N GLY A 120 -26.41 -14.10 -8.52
CA GLY A 120 -25.42 -15.18 -8.44
C GLY A 120 -23.97 -14.70 -8.22
N ALA A 121 -23.64 -13.46 -8.57
CA ALA A 121 -22.32 -12.88 -8.28
C ALA A 121 -22.24 -12.42 -6.81
N GLY A 122 -21.91 -13.33 -5.89
CA GLY A 122 -21.63 -13.00 -4.49
C GLY A 122 -22.86 -12.55 -3.68
N SER A 123 -24.00 -13.25 -3.83
CA SER A 123 -25.19 -12.94 -3.05
C SER A 123 -24.94 -13.20 -1.55
N LEU A 124 -24.69 -12.13 -0.79
CA LEU A 124 -25.07 -12.10 0.62
C LEU A 124 -26.57 -12.44 0.72
N ALA A 125 -26.98 -13.09 1.81
CA ALA A 125 -28.31 -13.72 1.94
C ALA A 125 -29.49 -12.73 2.11
N GLY A 126 -29.37 -11.50 1.59
CA GLY A 126 -30.30 -10.38 1.79
C GLY A 126 -30.60 -9.54 0.54
N GLY A 127 -30.33 -10.05 -0.67
CA GLY A 127 -30.70 -9.41 -1.93
C GLY A 127 -29.70 -8.36 -2.46
N VAL A 128 -30.20 -7.42 -3.26
CA VAL A 128 -29.36 -6.40 -3.93
C VAL A 128 -28.88 -5.37 -2.93
N ALA A 129 -27.56 -5.17 -2.84
CA ALA A 129 -26.98 -4.15 -1.96
C ALA A 129 -27.49 -2.73 -2.30
N PRO A 130 -27.74 -1.86 -1.31
CA PRO A 130 -28.45 -0.60 -1.53
C PRO A 130 -27.72 0.41 -2.42
N PHE A 131 -26.43 0.20 -2.67
CA PHE A 131 -25.58 1.04 -3.51
C PHE A 131 -25.44 0.54 -4.97
N HIS A 132 -25.91 -0.67 -5.30
CA HIS A 132 -25.90 -1.17 -6.67
C HIS A 132 -26.89 -0.41 -7.57
N ASN A 133 -26.59 -0.36 -8.88
CA ASN A 133 -27.47 0.19 -9.93
C ASN A 133 -27.90 1.66 -9.72
N ARG A 134 -27.13 2.45 -8.96
CA ARG A 134 -27.45 3.86 -8.65
C ARG A 134 -27.12 4.85 -9.77
N MET A 135 -26.39 4.42 -10.80
CA MET A 135 -26.09 5.21 -12.00
C MET A 135 -26.70 4.58 -13.28
N PRO A 136 -28.04 4.48 -13.39
CA PRO A 136 -28.71 3.74 -14.48
C PRO A 136 -28.42 4.32 -15.87
N PHE A 137 -28.24 5.64 -16.00
CA PHE A 137 -27.85 6.26 -17.25
C PHE A 137 -26.50 5.73 -17.75
N LEU A 138 -25.46 5.75 -16.91
CA LEU A 138 -24.14 5.24 -17.26
C LEU A 138 -24.17 3.73 -17.55
N GLY A 139 -24.95 2.96 -16.78
CA GLY A 139 -25.16 1.53 -17.03
C GLY A 139 -25.82 1.26 -18.38
N SER A 140 -26.86 2.02 -18.75
CA SER A 140 -27.54 1.91 -20.05
C SER A 140 -26.65 2.31 -21.22
N LEU A 141 -25.85 3.37 -21.06
CA LEU A 141 -24.89 3.85 -22.06
C LEU A 141 -23.78 2.81 -22.31
N ALA A 142 -23.31 2.15 -21.26
CA ALA A 142 -22.35 1.05 -21.37
C ALA A 142 -22.93 -0.26 -21.95
N ALA A 143 -24.25 -0.46 -21.87
CA ALA A 143 -24.95 -1.60 -22.44
C ALA A 143 -25.35 -1.42 -23.91
N ASP A 144 -25.27 -0.18 -24.44
CA ASP A 144 -25.57 0.12 -25.85
C ASP A 144 -24.56 -0.54 -26.80
N GLN A 145 -25.09 -1.34 -27.73
CA GLN A 145 -24.30 -2.05 -28.74
C GLN A 145 -23.81 -1.14 -29.88
N SER A 146 -24.14 0.16 -29.89
CA SER A 146 -23.65 1.12 -30.88
C SER A 146 -22.12 1.34 -30.87
N GLY A 147 -21.42 0.82 -29.86
CA GLY A 147 -19.96 0.90 -29.73
C GLY A 147 -19.42 2.30 -29.39
N ARG A 148 -20.32 3.26 -29.10
CA ARG A 148 -19.99 4.65 -28.76
C ARG A 148 -19.51 4.83 -27.33
N ALA A 149 -19.79 3.88 -26.44
CA ALA A 149 -19.36 3.88 -25.06
C ALA A 149 -18.84 2.50 -24.66
N ARG A 150 -17.95 2.47 -23.66
CA ARG A 150 -17.37 1.26 -23.08
C ARG A 150 -17.14 1.49 -21.59
N LEU A 151 -17.47 0.50 -20.77
CA LEU A 151 -17.20 0.50 -19.34
C LEU A 151 -15.94 -0.32 -19.06
N TYR A 152 -14.99 0.27 -18.35
CA TYR A 152 -13.77 -0.39 -17.91
C TYR A 152 -13.72 -0.43 -16.39
N ALA A 153 -13.19 -1.52 -15.83
CA ALA A 153 -12.85 -1.57 -14.42
C ALA A 153 -11.47 -0.91 -14.21
N PHE A 154 -11.39 0.07 -13.32
CA PHE A 154 -10.13 0.59 -12.82
C PHE A 154 -9.92 0.04 -11.41
N GLU A 155 -8.96 -0.87 -11.27
CA GLU A 155 -8.57 -1.42 -9.96
C GLU A 155 -7.46 -0.57 -9.37
N ALA A 156 -7.58 -0.25 -8.07
CA ALA A 156 -6.81 0.80 -7.42
C ALA A 156 -6.08 0.25 -6.18
N ASP A 157 -4.85 -0.21 -6.36
CA ASP A 157 -4.01 -0.78 -5.28
C ASP A 157 -3.88 0.17 -4.07
N PRO A 158 -4.16 -0.24 -2.82
CA PRO A 158 -4.07 0.65 -1.66
C PRO A 158 -2.74 1.43 -1.61
N PRO A 159 -2.76 2.75 -1.32
CA PRO A 159 -3.88 3.53 -0.78
C PRO A 159 -4.82 4.15 -1.84
N THR A 160 -6.09 4.31 -1.47
CA THR A 160 -7.16 4.90 -2.30
C THR A 160 -7.38 6.38 -1.98
N VAL A 161 -6.32 7.18 -1.98
CA VAL A 161 -6.39 8.64 -1.74
C VAL A 161 -6.65 9.37 -3.06
N THR A 162 -7.67 10.22 -3.11
CA THR A 162 -8.11 10.99 -4.30
C THR A 162 -6.94 11.71 -4.98
N MET A 163 -6.16 12.48 -4.21
CA MET A 163 -5.03 13.25 -4.73
C MET A 163 -3.94 12.38 -5.39
N GLN A 164 -3.66 11.19 -4.85
CA GLN A 164 -2.71 10.23 -5.47
C GLN A 164 -3.24 9.68 -6.79
N ARG A 165 -4.56 9.46 -6.90
CA ARG A 165 -5.19 9.01 -8.15
C ARG A 165 -5.25 10.09 -9.20
N LEU A 166 -5.52 11.34 -8.82
CA LEU A 166 -5.44 12.48 -9.73
C LEU A 166 -4.02 12.69 -10.26
N LYS A 167 -3.00 12.60 -9.40
CA LYS A 167 -1.59 12.62 -9.83
C LYS A 167 -1.33 11.49 -10.84
N ALA A 168 -1.60 10.23 -10.46
CA ALA A 168 -1.35 9.07 -11.33
C ALA A 168 -2.10 9.13 -12.68
N LEU A 169 -3.35 9.61 -12.69
CA LEU A 169 -4.17 9.75 -13.90
C LEU A 169 -3.64 10.81 -14.87
N THR A 170 -3.07 11.90 -14.34
CA THR A 170 -2.63 13.05 -15.13
C THR A 170 -1.18 12.96 -15.59
N THR A 171 -0.29 12.34 -14.81
CA THR A 171 1.12 12.09 -15.16
C THR A 171 1.35 10.73 -15.83
N GLY A 172 0.39 9.80 -15.72
CA GLY A 172 0.56 8.41 -16.14
C GLY A 172 1.51 7.59 -15.26
N SER A 173 1.92 8.09 -14.09
CA SER A 173 2.89 7.42 -13.21
C SER A 173 2.24 6.61 -12.08
N LEU A 174 2.85 5.49 -11.72
CA LEU A 174 2.50 4.75 -10.50
C LEU A 174 2.77 5.61 -9.24
N PRO A 175 1.81 5.75 -8.30
CA PRO A 175 2.04 6.46 -7.04
C PRO A 175 2.99 5.65 -6.15
N THR A 176 3.97 6.31 -5.53
CA THR A 176 4.90 5.64 -4.60
C THR A 176 4.63 5.98 -3.15
N PHE A 177 5.15 5.16 -2.22
CA PHE A 177 4.95 5.38 -0.78
C PHE A 177 5.46 6.75 -0.29
N VAL A 178 6.49 7.30 -0.95
CA VAL A 178 6.99 8.67 -0.68
C VAL A 178 6.00 9.74 -1.15
N ASP A 179 5.32 9.52 -2.29
CA ASP A 179 4.25 10.39 -2.77
C ASP A 179 3.06 10.38 -1.81
N VAL A 180 2.73 9.25 -1.15
CA VAL A 180 1.68 9.18 -0.12
C VAL A 180 2.00 10.09 1.07
N GLY A 181 3.27 10.13 1.51
CA GLY A 181 3.73 11.08 2.53
C GLY A 181 3.58 12.54 2.09
N ARG A 182 4.01 12.86 0.86
CA ARG A 182 3.78 14.19 0.24
C ARG A 182 2.30 14.50 0.03
N SER A 183 1.45 13.48 -0.03
CA SER A 183 0.00 13.62 -0.18
C SER A 183 -0.66 14.28 1.03
N PHE A 184 -0.05 14.22 2.21
CA PHE A 184 -0.48 14.96 3.39
C PHE A 184 0.04 16.41 3.41
N ALA A 185 0.99 16.75 2.53
CA ALA A 185 1.65 18.06 2.48
C ALA A 185 1.12 18.99 1.36
N GLY A 186 0.12 18.56 0.58
CA GLY A 186 -0.56 19.43 -0.40
C GLY A 186 0.33 20.02 -1.50
N GLY A 187 1.34 19.27 -1.96
CA GLY A 187 2.30 19.76 -2.96
C GLY A 187 1.74 19.78 -4.38
N ALA A 188 1.96 20.89 -5.09
CA ALA A 188 1.67 21.02 -6.52
C ALA A 188 2.46 20.02 -7.38
N ILE A 189 1.85 19.56 -8.48
CA ILE A 189 2.48 18.65 -9.44
C ILE A 189 3.43 19.44 -10.35
N THR A 190 4.73 19.20 -10.22
CA THR A 190 5.78 19.81 -11.05
C THR A 190 6.18 18.91 -12.22
N GLU A 191 5.75 17.65 -12.22
CA GLU A 191 6.08 16.67 -13.27
C GLU A 191 5.28 16.89 -14.55
N ASP A 192 5.74 16.27 -15.65
CA ASP A 192 5.00 16.31 -16.91
C ASP A 192 3.63 15.61 -16.77
N ASN A 193 2.60 16.28 -17.28
CA ASN A 193 1.22 15.85 -17.15
C ASN A 193 0.37 16.30 -18.34
N ILE A 194 -0.79 15.68 -18.51
CA ILE A 194 -1.69 15.94 -19.65
C ILE A 194 -2.16 17.40 -19.73
N LEU A 195 -2.27 18.11 -18.60
CA LEU A 195 -2.70 19.52 -18.58
C LEU A 195 -1.57 20.45 -19.03
N SER A 196 -0.34 20.24 -18.54
CA SER A 196 0.84 21.00 -19.00
C SER A 196 1.14 20.74 -20.47
N GLN A 197 0.99 19.49 -20.94
CA GLN A 197 1.13 19.14 -22.36
C GLN A 197 0.05 19.78 -23.23
N ALA A 198 -1.21 19.81 -22.77
CA ALA A 198 -2.29 20.49 -23.49
C ALA A 198 -2.03 22.00 -23.62
N GLY A 199 -1.57 22.65 -22.56
CA GLY A 199 -1.16 24.06 -22.59
C GLY A 199 0.03 24.32 -23.53
N ALA A 200 1.07 23.50 -23.46
CA ALA A 200 2.24 23.59 -24.36
C ALA A 200 1.88 23.36 -25.84
N ALA A 201 0.89 22.51 -26.11
CA ALA A 201 0.34 22.28 -27.45
C ALA A 201 -0.64 23.39 -27.93
N GLY A 202 -0.81 24.47 -27.15
CA GLY A 202 -1.68 25.59 -27.50
C GLY A 202 -3.17 25.25 -27.48
N LEU A 203 -3.59 24.19 -26.77
CA LEU A 203 -5.00 23.84 -26.62
C LEU A 203 -5.67 24.78 -25.61
N ARG A 204 -6.89 25.22 -25.91
CA ARG A 204 -7.71 25.96 -24.94
C ARG A 204 -8.30 24.99 -23.92
N THR A 205 -7.59 24.81 -22.81
CA THR A 205 -8.08 24.10 -21.63
C THR A 205 -9.01 25.00 -20.82
N VAL A 206 -10.05 24.40 -20.23
CA VAL A 206 -10.92 25.03 -19.23
C VAL A 206 -11.08 24.00 -18.12
N PHE A 207 -10.83 24.41 -16.89
CA PHE A 207 -10.90 23.54 -15.73
C PHE A 207 -12.05 23.97 -14.81
N VAL A 208 -12.80 23.01 -14.28
CA VAL A 208 -13.88 23.20 -13.31
C VAL A 208 -13.82 22.04 -12.31
N GLY A 209 -13.62 22.35 -11.02
CA GLY A 209 -13.45 21.36 -9.96
C GLY A 209 -13.35 22.02 -8.59
N ASP A 210 -12.98 21.24 -7.58
CA ASP A 210 -12.80 21.66 -6.19
C ASP A 210 -11.36 22.09 -5.88
N ASP A 211 -11.11 22.46 -4.61
CA ASP A 211 -9.81 22.92 -4.13
C ASP A 211 -8.70 21.85 -4.22
N THR A 212 -9.05 20.56 -4.34
CA THR A 212 -8.09 19.48 -4.61
C THR A 212 -7.37 19.71 -5.94
N TRP A 213 -8.05 20.26 -6.96
CA TRP A 213 -7.42 20.50 -8.25
C TRP A 213 -6.63 21.79 -8.31
N SER A 214 -7.06 22.85 -7.62
CA SER A 214 -6.33 24.13 -7.58
C SER A 214 -5.03 24.03 -6.77
N SER A 215 -4.99 23.15 -5.76
CA SER A 215 -3.76 22.81 -5.02
C SER A 215 -2.81 21.90 -5.80
N LEU A 216 -3.32 20.92 -6.56
CA LEU A 216 -2.52 20.07 -7.43
C LEU A 216 -1.95 20.81 -8.65
N PHE A 217 -2.74 21.67 -9.28
CA PHE A 217 -2.42 22.38 -10.52
C PHE A 217 -2.68 23.89 -10.35
N PRO A 218 -1.79 24.60 -9.62
CA PRO A 218 -1.85 26.06 -9.56
C PRO A 218 -1.67 26.68 -10.95
N ALA A 219 -2.30 27.85 -11.14
CA ALA A 219 -2.30 28.60 -12.40
C ALA A 219 -0.99 29.38 -12.65
#